data_AF-A0A660TMD5-F1
#
_entry.id   AF-A0A660TMD5-F1
#
_cell.length_a   1.000
_cell.length_b   1.000
_cell.length_c   1.000
_cell.angle_alpha   90.00
_cell.angle_beta   90.00
_cell.angle_gamma   90.00
#
_symmetry.space_group_name_H-M   'P 1'
#
loop_
_entity.id
_entity.type
_entity.pdbx_description
1 polymer ?
#
loop_
_entity_poly.entity_id
_entity_poly.type
_entity_poly.pdbx_seq_one_letter_code
_entity_poly.pdbx_strand_id
1 'polypeptide(L)'
;MDKRLEKKLVEKYPNIFRDYGGDIQRTCMGWGMSCGDGWFQLIDKLCEDIINIIGDETIEVIALQVKEKFGGLRFYYSIEENPSVFKKLDNLIRNFMFSKRLGKQYWKVINFKKKFWKTTHEKISDIVEQAERDSYKICETCGRPGEVRGSGWIKTSCEFCNEQFKEGKRPWEDKWEYPESLTIYELMFGKDNEKKDN
;
A
#
# COMPACT_ATOMS: atom_id res chain seq x y z
N MET A 1 -11.61 1.45 -4.92
CA MET A 1 -10.93 2.60 -5.54
C MET A 1 -11.22 2.52 -7.03
N ASP A 2 -11.21 3.63 -7.76
CA ASP A 2 -11.32 3.62 -9.22
C ASP A 2 -10.24 2.70 -9.83
N LYS A 3 -10.65 1.88 -10.80
CA LYS A 3 -9.76 0.86 -11.39
C LYS A 3 -8.57 1.47 -12.13
N ARG A 4 -8.64 2.70 -12.61
CA ARG A 4 -7.52 3.42 -13.24
C ARG A 4 -6.46 3.78 -12.20
N LEU A 5 -6.90 4.20 -11.01
CA LEU A 5 -6.01 4.50 -9.90
C LEU A 5 -5.37 3.22 -9.33
N GLU A 6 -6.14 2.15 -9.16
CA GLU A 6 -5.58 0.85 -8.76
C GLU A 6 -4.48 0.40 -9.73
N LYS A 7 -4.73 0.46 -11.04
CA LYS A 7 -3.74 0.10 -12.07
C LYS A 7 -2.46 0.94 -11.97
N LYS A 8 -2.56 2.25 -11.73
CA LYS A 8 -1.38 3.11 -11.52
C LYS A 8 -0.51 2.63 -10.37
N LEU A 9 -1.12 2.27 -9.22
CA LEU A 9 -0.38 1.74 -8.08
C LEU A 9 0.27 0.39 -8.40
N VAL A 10 -0.45 -0.50 -9.08
CA VAL A 10 0.04 -1.82 -9.46
C VAL A 10 1.20 -1.73 -10.46
N GLU A 11 1.12 -0.83 -11.44
CA GLU A 11 2.18 -0.58 -12.42
C GLU A 11 3.41 0.06 -11.78
N LYS A 12 3.21 0.98 -10.82
CA LYS A 12 4.31 1.65 -10.10
C LYS A 12 4.99 0.72 -9.10
N TYR A 13 4.24 -0.20 -8.47
CA TYR A 13 4.73 -1.09 -7.40
C TYR A 13 4.37 -2.57 -7.65
N PRO A 14 4.89 -3.17 -8.74
CA PRO A 14 4.47 -4.52 -9.16
C PRO A 14 4.81 -5.62 -8.15
N ASN A 15 5.90 -5.46 -7.38
CA ASN A 15 6.28 -6.44 -6.36
C ASN A 15 5.35 -6.38 -5.13
N ILE A 16 4.93 -5.17 -4.73
CA ILE A 16 4.01 -4.98 -3.61
C ILE A 16 2.63 -5.53 -3.98
N PHE A 17 2.14 -5.22 -5.18
CA PHE A 17 0.82 -5.64 -5.64
C PHE A 17 0.86 -6.86 -6.57
N ARG A 18 1.81 -7.77 -6.34
CA ARG A 18 2.05 -8.98 -7.15
C ARG A 18 0.78 -9.78 -7.42
N ASP A 19 -0.09 -9.88 -6.42
CA ASP A 19 -1.27 -10.75 -6.44
C ASP A 19 -2.54 -10.01 -6.91
N TYR A 20 -2.42 -8.76 -7.39
CA TYR A 20 -3.54 -7.98 -7.92
C TYR A 20 -4.20 -8.66 -9.12
N GLY A 21 -5.52 -8.77 -9.09
CA GLY A 21 -6.29 -9.45 -10.15
C GLY A 21 -6.07 -10.96 -10.21
N GLY A 22 -5.43 -11.55 -9.19
CA GLY A 22 -5.28 -13.00 -9.04
C GLY A 22 -6.60 -13.72 -8.75
N ASP A 23 -6.50 -15.05 -8.61
CA ASP A 23 -7.64 -15.90 -8.26
C ASP A 23 -8.24 -15.51 -6.89
N ILE A 24 -9.52 -15.13 -6.89
CA ILE A 24 -10.27 -14.69 -5.71
C ILE A 24 -10.37 -15.76 -4.61
N GLN A 25 -10.15 -17.04 -4.94
CA GLN A 25 -10.10 -18.13 -3.95
C GLN A 25 -8.76 -18.20 -3.22
N ARG A 26 -7.72 -17.54 -3.76
CA ARG A 26 -6.35 -17.61 -3.26
C ARG A 26 -5.88 -16.30 -2.65
N THR A 27 -6.34 -15.17 -3.16
CA THR A 27 -5.91 -13.85 -2.71
C THR A 27 -7.07 -12.85 -2.63
N CYS A 28 -7.07 -12.06 -1.57
CA CYS A 28 -8.02 -10.94 -1.44
C CYS A 28 -7.73 -9.82 -2.45
N MET A 29 -6.51 -9.75 -2.99
CA MET A 29 -6.14 -8.78 -4.02
C MET A 29 -6.77 -9.09 -5.40
N GLY A 30 -7.41 -10.26 -5.57
CA GLY A 30 -8.22 -10.57 -6.75
C GLY A 30 -9.43 -9.65 -6.93
N TRP A 31 -9.93 -9.07 -5.83
CA TRP A 31 -11.02 -8.08 -5.85
C TRP A 31 -10.54 -6.64 -6.11
N GLY A 32 -9.22 -6.40 -6.05
CA GLY A 32 -8.61 -5.08 -6.06
C GLY A 32 -8.61 -4.41 -4.69
N MET A 33 -8.70 -3.08 -4.67
CA MET A 33 -8.60 -2.28 -3.44
C MET A 33 -9.98 -1.80 -3.00
N SER A 34 -10.44 -2.27 -1.84
CA SER A 34 -11.76 -1.97 -1.28
C SER A 34 -11.74 -0.74 -0.38
N CYS A 35 -11.19 0.37 -0.88
CA CYS A 35 -11.19 1.70 -0.24
C CYS A 35 -11.43 2.80 -1.29
N GLY A 36 -11.75 4.02 -0.87
CA GLY A 36 -12.01 5.15 -1.77
C GLY A 36 -10.76 5.83 -2.34
N ASP A 37 -10.97 6.60 -3.41
CA ASP A 37 -9.93 7.26 -4.23
C ASP A 37 -9.11 8.29 -3.47
N GLY A 38 -9.69 8.89 -2.43
CA GLY A 38 -9.04 9.90 -1.61
C GLY A 38 -7.81 9.38 -0.87
N TRP A 39 -7.67 8.07 -0.70
CA TRP A 39 -6.50 7.46 -0.08
C TRP A 39 -5.42 7.02 -1.07
N PHE A 40 -5.57 7.26 -2.38
CA PHE A 40 -4.54 6.90 -3.36
C PHE A 40 -3.18 7.50 -3.00
N GLN A 41 -3.09 8.80 -2.69
CA GLN A 41 -1.81 9.44 -2.39
C GLN A 41 -1.17 8.90 -1.11
N LEU A 42 -2.01 8.55 -0.13
CA LEU A 42 -1.56 7.93 1.11
C LEU A 42 -0.96 6.54 0.86
N ILE A 43 -1.63 5.73 0.04
CA ILE A 43 -1.16 4.38 -0.33
C ILE A 43 0.09 4.47 -1.21
N ASP A 44 0.13 5.41 -2.16
CA ASP A 44 1.28 5.67 -3.01
C ASP A 44 2.50 6.00 -2.16
N LYS A 45 2.38 6.97 -1.25
CA LYS A 45 3.45 7.36 -0.33
C LYS A 45 3.91 6.21 0.57
N LEU A 46 2.97 5.43 1.11
CA LEU A 46 3.28 4.24 1.90
C LEU A 46 4.13 3.24 1.10
N CYS A 47 3.78 2.99 -0.16
CA CYS A 47 4.54 2.08 -1.02
C CYS A 47 5.95 2.61 -1.31
N GLU A 48 6.12 3.92 -1.55
CA GLU A 48 7.45 4.53 -1.69
C GLU A 48 8.29 4.33 -0.42
N ASP A 49 7.70 4.56 0.75
CA ASP A 49 8.39 4.41 2.03
C ASP A 49 8.78 2.96 2.30
N ILE A 50 7.91 2.00 1.95
CA ILE A 50 8.22 0.57 2.01
C ILE A 50 9.45 0.26 1.13
N ILE A 51 9.46 0.72 -0.13
CA ILE A 51 10.60 0.49 -1.04
C ILE A 51 11.88 1.11 -0.50
N ASN A 52 11.81 2.32 0.04
CA ASN A 52 12.96 3.00 0.63
C ASN A 52 13.53 2.26 1.86
N ILE A 53 12.68 1.60 2.65
CA ILE A 53 13.12 0.78 3.79
C ILE A 53 13.74 -0.54 3.34
N ILE A 54 13.15 -1.20 2.34
CA ILE A 54 13.64 -2.48 1.81
C ILE A 54 15.00 -2.29 1.13
N GLY A 55 15.15 -1.24 0.32
CA GLY A 55 16.34 -1.01 -0.50
C GLY A 55 16.62 -2.18 -1.44
N ASP A 56 17.91 -2.52 -1.59
CA ASP A 56 18.35 -3.58 -2.50
C ASP A 56 18.37 -4.97 -1.81
N GLU A 57 17.30 -5.73 -2.07
CA GLU A 57 17.33 -7.13 -2.51
C GLU A 57 17.26 -8.32 -1.51
N THR A 58 17.08 -8.15 -0.20
CA THR A 58 16.95 -9.37 0.67
C THR A 58 15.52 -9.77 1.01
N ILE A 59 14.57 -8.84 0.93
CA ILE A 59 13.18 -9.07 1.34
C ILE A 59 12.23 -8.42 0.34
N GLU A 60 11.02 -8.93 0.28
CA GLU A 60 9.91 -8.38 -0.49
C GLU A 60 8.71 -8.20 0.43
N VAL A 61 7.98 -7.11 0.25
CA VAL A 61 6.70 -6.88 0.92
C VAL A 61 5.62 -7.11 -0.11
N ILE A 62 4.63 -7.94 0.22
CA ILE A 62 3.49 -8.23 -0.65
C ILE A 62 2.20 -7.84 0.06
N ALA A 63 1.39 -7.02 -0.60
CA ALA A 63 0.07 -6.65 -0.13
C ALA A 63 -0.88 -7.84 -0.25
N LEU A 64 -1.48 -8.22 0.88
CA LEU A 64 -2.46 -9.29 0.98
C LEU A 64 -3.88 -8.78 0.82
N GLN A 65 -4.15 -7.58 1.34
CA GLN A 65 -5.45 -6.92 1.23
C GLN A 65 -5.32 -5.43 1.55
N VAL A 66 -5.92 -4.58 0.72
CA VAL A 66 -6.05 -3.13 0.97
C VAL A 66 -7.53 -2.78 1.02
N LYS A 67 -8.00 -2.33 2.18
CA LYS A 67 -9.42 -2.01 2.37
C LYS A 67 -9.68 -0.90 3.37
N GLU A 68 -10.87 -0.34 3.32
CA GLU A 68 -11.43 0.43 4.43
C GLU A 68 -11.95 -0.51 5.53
N LYS A 69 -11.76 -0.10 6.79
CA LYS A 69 -12.39 -0.70 7.96
C LYS A 69 -12.56 0.33 9.08
N PHE A 70 -13.82 0.54 9.50
CA PHE A 70 -14.21 1.47 10.56
C PHE A 70 -13.72 2.91 10.33
N GLY A 71 -13.81 3.39 9.10
CA GLY A 71 -13.37 4.70 8.66
C GLY A 71 -11.87 4.84 8.42
N GLY A 72 -11.06 3.80 8.62
CA GLY A 72 -9.61 3.85 8.39
C GLY A 72 -9.14 2.84 7.34
N LEU A 73 -7.98 3.11 6.76
CA LEU A 73 -7.26 2.20 5.89
C LEU A 73 -6.80 0.98 6.69
N ARG A 74 -6.83 -0.19 6.05
CA ARG A 74 -6.15 -1.41 6.48
C ARG A 74 -5.29 -1.91 5.34
N PHE A 75 -3.98 -1.97 5.59
CA PHE A 75 -2.99 -2.44 4.65
C PHE A 75 -2.39 -3.75 5.20
N TYR A 76 -3.00 -4.88 4.84
CA TYR A 76 -2.48 -6.18 5.23
C TYR A 76 -1.36 -6.58 4.28
N TYR A 77 -0.25 -7.06 4.85
CA TYR A 77 0.93 -7.44 4.08
C TYR A 77 1.62 -8.67 4.66
N SER A 78 2.42 -9.34 3.83
CA SER A 78 3.43 -10.31 4.23
C SER A 78 4.82 -9.77 3.89
N ILE A 79 5.83 -10.25 4.61
CA ILE A 79 7.24 -10.04 4.26
C ILE A 79 7.81 -11.41 3.87
N GLU A 80 8.35 -11.52 2.67
CA GLU A 80 8.96 -12.73 2.12
C GLU A 80 10.47 -12.51 1.93
N GLU A 81 11.29 -13.55 2.14
CA GLU A 81 12.71 -13.47 1.79
C GLU A 81 12.85 -13.55 0.26
N ASN A 82 13.69 -12.72 -0.36
CA ASN A 82 13.99 -12.89 -1.77
C ASN A 82 14.99 -14.06 -1.95
N PRO A 83 14.58 -15.22 -2.50
CA PRO A 83 15.42 -16.41 -2.55
C PRO A 83 16.63 -16.25 -3.50
N SER A 84 16.56 -15.29 -4.43
CA SER A 84 17.57 -15.02 -5.45
C SER A 84 18.89 -14.59 -4.83
N VAL A 85 18.85 -13.80 -3.76
CA VAL A 85 20.03 -13.31 -3.05
C VAL A 85 20.62 -14.38 -2.14
N PHE A 86 19.79 -15.16 -1.46
CA PHE A 86 20.27 -16.22 -0.57
C PHE A 86 20.85 -17.42 -1.31
N LYS A 87 20.41 -17.75 -2.53
CA LYS A 87 21.05 -18.82 -3.32
C LYS A 87 22.55 -18.60 -3.55
N LYS A 88 22.98 -17.35 -3.78
CA LYS A 88 24.40 -17.02 -4.01
C LYS A 88 25.22 -17.10 -2.72
N LEU A 89 24.66 -16.57 -1.63
CA LEU A 89 25.31 -16.58 -0.31
C LEU A 89 25.34 -17.99 0.30
N ASP A 90 24.25 -18.76 0.19
CA ASP A 90 24.14 -20.11 0.73
C ASP A 90 24.99 -21.12 -0.05
N ASN A 91 25.20 -20.94 -1.35
CA ASN A 91 26.15 -21.77 -2.12
C ASN A 91 27.60 -21.50 -1.71
N LEU A 92 27.98 -20.24 -1.47
CA LEU A 92 29.29 -19.86 -0.93
C LEU A 92 29.49 -20.40 0.50
N ILE A 93 28.47 -20.26 1.36
CA ILE A 93 28.50 -20.75 2.74
C ILE A 93 28.50 -22.29 2.79
N ARG A 94 27.73 -22.98 1.93
CA ARG A 94 27.73 -24.45 1.82
C ARG A 94 29.07 -25.00 1.38
N ASN A 95 29.73 -24.38 0.41
CA ASN A 95 31.07 -24.78 -0.03
C ASN A 95 32.13 -24.55 1.06
N PHE A 96 31.96 -23.52 1.90
CA PHE A 96 32.82 -23.26 3.06
C PHE A 96 32.49 -24.13 4.30
N MET A 97 31.28 -24.73 4.37
CA MET A 97 30.76 -25.46 5.55
C MET A 97 31.52 -26.76 5.87
N PHE A 98 32.28 -27.29 4.92
CA PHE A 98 33.14 -28.47 5.13
C PHE A 98 34.47 -28.13 5.83
N SER A 99 34.78 -26.85 6.06
CA SER A 99 35.92 -26.41 6.84
C SER A 99 35.55 -26.23 8.32
N LYS A 100 36.01 -27.14 9.19
CA LYS A 100 35.78 -27.13 10.66
C LYS A 100 36.24 -25.85 11.39
N ARG A 101 36.84 -24.89 10.68
CA ARG A 101 37.49 -23.69 11.25
C ARG A 101 36.56 -22.48 11.41
N LEU A 102 35.33 -22.50 10.87
CA LEU A 102 34.52 -21.28 10.69
C LEU A 102 33.19 -21.20 11.48
N GLY A 103 32.91 -22.13 12.39
CA GLY A 103 31.65 -22.14 13.16
C GLY A 103 31.29 -20.83 13.89
N LYS A 104 32.31 -20.04 14.28
CA LYS A 104 32.13 -18.71 14.91
C LYS A 104 31.74 -17.59 13.93
N GLN A 105 32.16 -17.67 12.67
CA GLN A 105 31.82 -16.69 11.63
C GLN A 105 30.41 -16.94 11.10
N TYR A 106 30.03 -18.20 10.95
CA TYR A 106 28.67 -18.62 10.56
C TYR A 106 27.59 -18.10 11.51
N TRP A 107 27.77 -18.29 12.82
CA TRP A 107 26.84 -17.79 13.84
C TRP A 107 26.73 -16.25 13.84
N LYS A 108 27.79 -15.52 13.48
CA LYS A 108 27.73 -14.05 13.32
C LYS A 108 26.83 -13.64 12.15
N VAL A 109 26.92 -14.34 11.01
CA VAL A 109 26.07 -14.07 9.84
C VAL A 109 24.61 -14.36 10.15
N ILE A 110 24.30 -15.48 10.81
CA ILE A 110 22.92 -15.82 11.21
C ILE A 110 22.36 -14.78 12.18
N ASN A 111 23.12 -14.41 13.21
CA ASN A 111 22.67 -13.41 14.17
C ASN A 111 22.47 -12.03 13.52
N PHE A 112 23.34 -11.67 12.58
CA PHE A 112 23.18 -10.46 11.79
C PHE A 112 21.90 -10.50 10.96
N LYS A 113 21.62 -11.59 10.23
CA LYS A 113 20.38 -11.77 9.48
C LYS A 113 19.16 -11.63 10.40
N LYS A 114 19.12 -12.36 11.52
CA LYS A 114 18.01 -12.28 12.49
C LYS A 114 17.78 -10.85 13.00
N LYS A 115 18.86 -10.13 13.34
CA LYS A 115 18.77 -8.75 13.81
C LYS A 115 18.28 -7.81 12.72
N PHE A 116 18.81 -7.94 11.51
CA PHE A 116 18.41 -7.15 10.34
C PHE A 116 16.93 -7.36 10.00
N TRP A 117 16.47 -8.61 9.96
CA TRP A 117 15.08 -8.99 9.75
C TRP A 117 14.15 -8.36 10.78
N LYS A 118 14.51 -8.45 12.07
CA LYS A 118 13.72 -7.85 13.15
C LYS A 118 13.58 -6.33 12.97
N THR A 119 14.69 -5.63 12.76
CA THR A 119 14.67 -4.17 12.62
C THR A 119 13.89 -3.71 11.38
N THR A 120 13.96 -4.46 10.28
CA THR A 120 13.25 -4.09 9.05
C THR A 120 11.76 -4.31 9.19
N HIS A 121 11.33 -5.42 9.81
CA HIS A 121 9.93 -5.67 10.11
C HIS A 121 9.34 -4.60 11.05
N GLU A 122 10.08 -4.18 12.08
CA GLU A 122 9.66 -3.10 12.98
C GLU A 122 9.41 -1.80 12.20
N LYS A 123 10.37 -1.39 11.36
CA LYS A 123 10.23 -0.17 10.54
C LYS A 123 9.03 -0.22 9.58
N ILE A 124 8.82 -1.36 8.91
CA ILE A 124 7.69 -1.53 7.99
C ILE A 124 6.37 -1.47 8.77
N SER A 125 6.29 -2.13 9.93
CA SER A 125 5.12 -2.05 10.81
C SER A 125 4.82 -0.61 11.20
N ASP A 126 5.84 0.15 11.62
CA ASP A 126 5.69 1.53 12.07
C ASP A 126 5.10 2.44 10.98
N ILE A 127 5.59 2.34 9.74
CA ILE A 127 5.08 3.18 8.64
C ILE A 127 3.70 2.75 8.17
N VAL A 128 3.38 1.46 8.20
CA VAL A 128 2.03 0.97 7.88
C VAL A 128 1.05 1.44 8.93
N GLU A 129 1.36 1.27 10.22
CA GLU A 129 0.55 1.79 11.32
C GLU A 129 0.38 3.31 11.24
N GLN A 130 1.42 4.04 10.84
CA GLN A 130 1.33 5.48 10.64
C GLN A 130 0.36 5.83 9.49
N ALA A 131 0.47 5.17 8.34
CA ALA A 131 -0.46 5.39 7.23
C ALA A 131 -1.91 5.03 7.61
N GLU A 132 -2.12 3.92 8.33
CA GLU A 132 -3.43 3.57 8.86
C GLU A 132 -3.97 4.65 9.82
N ARG A 133 -3.14 5.23 10.70
CA ARG A 133 -3.53 6.34 11.56
C ARG A 133 -3.87 7.61 10.78
N ASP A 134 -3.09 7.93 9.75
CA ASP A 134 -3.29 9.15 8.96
C ASP A 134 -4.54 9.07 8.09
N SER A 135 -4.94 7.87 7.68
CA SER A 135 -6.20 7.65 6.95
C SER A 135 -7.44 8.16 7.70
N TYR A 136 -7.43 8.17 9.04
CA TYR A 136 -8.52 8.69 9.87
C TYR A 136 -8.66 10.22 9.83
N LYS A 137 -7.70 10.90 9.20
CA LYS A 137 -7.67 12.37 9.03
C LYS A 137 -7.81 12.78 7.57
N ILE A 138 -7.95 11.82 6.65
CA ILE A 138 -7.99 12.04 5.21
C ILE A 138 -9.32 11.51 4.70
N CYS A 139 -10.09 12.36 4.02
CA CYS A 139 -11.35 11.98 3.41
C CYS A 139 -11.13 10.83 2.42
N GLU A 140 -11.72 9.67 2.68
CA GLU A 140 -11.60 8.48 1.84
C GLU A 140 -12.06 8.73 0.39
N THR A 141 -12.96 9.71 0.19
CA THR A 141 -13.56 9.98 -1.12
C THR A 141 -12.75 10.96 -1.96
N CYS A 142 -12.11 11.97 -1.36
CA CYS A 142 -11.49 13.06 -2.12
C CYS A 142 -10.07 13.44 -1.68
N GLY A 143 -9.55 12.84 -0.60
CA GLY A 143 -8.18 13.05 -0.12
C GLY A 143 -7.95 14.34 0.65
N ARG A 144 -8.94 15.23 0.74
CA ARG A 144 -8.86 16.43 1.60
C ARG A 144 -8.89 16.07 3.08
N PRO A 145 -8.45 16.96 3.98
CA PRO A 145 -8.61 16.77 5.42
C PRO A 145 -10.05 16.38 5.76
N GLY A 146 -10.19 15.33 6.55
CA GLY A 146 -11.45 14.74 6.94
C GLY A 146 -11.41 14.31 8.39
N GLU A 147 -12.58 13.91 8.88
CA GLU A 147 -12.73 13.39 10.24
C GLU A 147 -13.67 12.19 10.23
N VAL A 148 -13.52 11.34 11.24
CA VAL A 148 -14.34 10.14 11.39
C VAL A 148 -15.77 10.54 11.70
N ARG A 149 -16.70 10.10 10.86
CA ARG A 149 -18.13 10.39 10.98
C ARG A 149 -18.95 9.10 10.97
N GLY A 150 -20.16 9.21 11.50
CA GLY A 150 -21.15 8.12 11.53
C GLY A 150 -21.13 7.32 12.83
N SER A 151 -22.31 6.92 13.29
CA SER A 151 -22.52 6.08 14.48
C SER A 151 -22.80 4.60 14.14
N GLY A 152 -23.06 4.29 12.87
CA GLY A 152 -23.26 2.94 12.36
C GLY A 152 -22.29 2.61 11.23
N TRP A 153 -22.49 3.23 10.07
CA TRP A 153 -21.52 3.17 8.96
C TRP A 153 -20.44 4.22 9.16
N ILE A 154 -19.36 3.82 9.84
CA ILE A 154 -18.25 4.71 10.17
C ILE A 154 -17.41 4.97 8.92
N LYS A 155 -17.17 6.25 8.61
CA LYS A 155 -16.35 6.66 7.45
C LYS A 155 -15.55 7.93 7.77
N THR A 156 -14.30 8.00 7.32
CA THR A 156 -13.55 9.27 7.33
C THR A 156 -13.88 10.08 6.08
N SER A 157 -14.46 11.26 6.28
CA SER A 157 -14.87 12.14 5.19
C SER A 157 -14.63 13.61 5.52
N CYS A 158 -14.56 14.48 4.51
CA CYS A 158 -14.66 15.92 4.73
C CYS A 158 -16.14 16.33 4.78
N GLU A 159 -16.44 17.54 5.27
CA GLU A 159 -17.84 17.98 5.43
C GLU A 159 -18.61 17.95 4.11
N PHE A 160 -18.00 18.49 3.04
CA PHE A 160 -18.60 18.48 1.71
C PHE A 160 -19.01 17.07 1.25
N CYS A 161 -18.08 16.11 1.27
CA CYS A 161 -18.40 14.75 0.82
C CYS A 161 -19.45 14.09 1.72
N ASN A 162 -19.40 14.34 3.04
CA ASN A 162 -20.37 13.83 3.99
C ASN A 162 -21.79 14.38 3.70
N GLU A 163 -21.93 15.67 3.42
CA GLU A 163 -23.19 16.30 3.03
C GLU A 163 -23.75 15.70 1.75
N GLN A 164 -22.92 15.55 0.71
CA GLN A 164 -23.36 14.93 -0.53
C GLN A 164 -23.87 13.48 -0.30
N PHE A 165 -23.21 12.69 0.56
CA PHE A 165 -23.68 11.35 0.90
C PHE A 165 -25.04 11.38 1.64
N LYS A 166 -25.29 12.36 2.52
CA LYS A 166 -26.57 12.56 3.22
C LYS A 166 -27.70 12.91 2.23
N GLU A 167 -27.39 13.65 1.18
CA GLU A 167 -28.32 13.96 0.08
C GLU A 167 -28.57 12.76 -0.85
N GLY A 168 -27.98 11.60 -0.58
CA GLY A 168 -28.13 10.39 -1.38
C GLY A 168 -27.19 10.32 -2.59
N LYS A 169 -26.40 11.36 -2.84
CA LYS A 169 -25.49 11.41 -3.98
C LYS A 169 -24.33 10.44 -3.81
N ARG A 170 -23.79 9.98 -4.94
CA ARG A 170 -22.65 9.05 -5.03
C ARG A 170 -21.62 9.59 -6.02
N PRO A 171 -20.34 9.73 -5.63
CA PRO A 171 -19.31 10.28 -6.50
C PRO A 171 -19.15 9.54 -7.84
N TRP A 172 -19.32 8.22 -7.83
CA TRP A 172 -19.15 7.33 -9.00
C TRP A 172 -20.37 7.30 -9.93
N GLU A 173 -21.53 7.82 -9.49
CA GLU A 173 -22.75 7.89 -10.31
C GLU A 173 -23.01 9.33 -10.78
N ASP A 174 -22.81 10.33 -9.90
CA ASP A 174 -23.31 11.68 -10.11
C ASP A 174 -22.28 12.68 -10.68
N LYS A 175 -21.09 12.22 -11.12
CA LYS A 175 -19.96 13.06 -11.62
C LYS A 175 -19.85 14.40 -10.88
N TRP A 176 -19.40 14.37 -9.62
CA TRP A 176 -19.33 15.58 -8.79
C TRP A 176 -18.36 16.61 -9.36
N GLU A 177 -18.85 17.83 -9.58
CA GLU A 177 -18.01 19.02 -9.66
C GLU A 177 -17.63 19.41 -8.22
N TYR A 178 -16.37 19.16 -7.87
CA TYR A 178 -15.85 19.60 -6.58
C TYR A 178 -15.64 21.12 -6.63
N PRO A 179 -16.01 21.88 -5.59
CA PRO A 179 -15.83 23.32 -5.57
C PRO A 179 -14.34 23.68 -5.71
N GLU A 180 -14.08 24.69 -6.55
CA GLU A 180 -12.79 25.19 -7.06
C GLU A 180 -11.58 24.99 -6.12
N SER A 181 -10.85 23.90 -6.36
CA SER A 181 -9.38 23.80 -6.29
C SER A 181 -9.04 22.35 -6.58
N LEU A 182 -8.15 22.20 -7.56
CA LEU A 182 -7.83 20.97 -8.28
C LEU A 182 -8.07 19.70 -7.49
N THR A 183 -9.15 19.04 -7.89
CA THR A 183 -9.49 17.70 -7.44
C THR A 183 -8.29 16.81 -7.67
N ILE A 184 -8.12 15.82 -6.83
CA ILE A 184 -7.05 14.83 -6.92
C ILE A 184 -6.67 14.44 -8.37
N TYR A 185 -7.62 14.41 -9.30
CA TYR A 185 -7.41 14.21 -10.73
C TYR A 185 -6.51 15.24 -11.43
N GLU A 186 -6.76 16.54 -11.31
CA GLU A 186 -5.93 17.53 -12.01
C GLU A 186 -4.51 17.64 -11.41
N LEU A 187 -4.35 17.34 -10.10
CA LEU A 187 -3.04 17.19 -9.45
C LEU A 187 -2.32 15.89 -9.87
N MET A 188 -3.05 14.81 -10.15
CA MET A 188 -2.50 13.49 -10.50
C MET A 188 -2.24 13.26 -11.99
N PHE A 189 -2.91 14.01 -12.86
CA PHE A 189 -2.90 13.78 -14.31
C PHE A 189 -2.50 15.04 -15.11
N GLY A 190 -2.38 16.21 -14.46
CA GLY A 190 -2.12 17.47 -15.15
C GLY A 190 -3.31 17.96 -15.97
N LYS A 191 -3.30 19.24 -16.35
CA LYS A 191 -4.29 19.82 -17.28
C LYS A 191 -3.91 19.46 -18.73
N ASP A 192 -4.19 18.24 -19.15
CA ASP A 192 -4.14 17.80 -20.56
C ASP A 192 -5.14 16.65 -20.74
N ASN A 193 -6.01 16.56 -21.75
CA ASN A 193 -6.52 17.52 -22.71
C ASN A 193 -7.82 16.93 -23.31
N GLU A 194 -8.64 17.82 -23.86
CA GLU A 194 -9.95 17.71 -24.49
C GLU A 194 -10.32 16.48 -25.36
N LYS A 195 -11.65 16.23 -25.40
CA LYS A 195 -12.45 15.77 -26.57
C LYS A 195 -12.22 14.35 -27.12
N LYS A 196 -13.36 13.76 -27.54
CA LYS A 196 -13.63 12.44 -28.15
C LYS A 196 -13.87 11.40 -27.05
N ASP A 197 -15.10 10.94 -26.88
CA ASP A 197 -15.82 10.19 -27.90
C ASP A 197 -17.12 10.83 -28.39
N ASN A 198 -17.29 10.75 -29.73
CA ASN A 198 -18.55 10.93 -30.45
C ASN A 198 -19.50 9.76 -30.16
#